data_AF-A0A6G9YL11-F1
#
_entry.id   AF-A0A6G9YL11-F1
#
_cell.length_a   1.000
_cell.length_b   1.000
_cell.length_c   1.000
_cell.angle_alpha   90.00
_cell.angle_beta   90.00
_cell.angle_gamma   90.00
#
_symmetry.space_group_name_H-M   'P 1'
#
loop_
_entity.id
_entity.type
_entity.pdbx_description
1 polymer ?
#
loop_
_entity_poly.entity_id
_entity_poly.type
_entity_poly.pdbx_seq_one_letter_code
_entity_poly.pdbx_strand_id
1 'polypeptide(L)'
;MSTDVTEIARLASDSVSATGQYAEALDDLDRHGLAAITRVLRSALRDNISRTEDEIAGHLRVAPRHRWLLRRWLRELTARNLLEVTPDGGYGLLREPPAPVRRDLRDVCSELGFAPQLARFFAQADDQLPMLLRDRVLAQELLFPDGDFLTAEAAYRTNPVNGYLNVAAREFVVRAVTELATGRTPVRILELGAGVGGTTADIVTALADAPVDYHFTDLSTFFLAAARDRFTGYPWLRYGIVDLNRDLPEQPPCDIVLAANVLHNAQDCGELLAAVHQLLTPGGYLIFVESCREHCQLLASMHFLMSARSGGTQPGQTDVRAGTDRIFLRENEWLAELATAGLTPLPTLPPADHPLAAHGQRLFVARKSRTDASGAP
;
A
#
# COMPACT_ATOMS: atom_id res chain seq x y z
N MET A 1 26.35 4.22 6.02
CA MET A 1 24.90 4.34 5.70
C MET A 1 24.67 4.66 4.23
N SER A 2 25.19 5.75 3.64
CA SER A 2 24.95 6.04 2.20
C SER A 2 25.45 4.93 1.24
N THR A 3 26.66 4.40 1.48
CA THR A 3 27.23 3.29 0.69
C THR A 3 26.44 1.98 0.82
N ASP A 4 25.69 1.84 1.90
CA ASP A 4 24.91 0.66 2.24
C ASP A 4 23.61 0.61 1.40
N VAL A 5 22.91 1.75 1.31
CA VAL A 5 21.68 1.87 0.52
C VAL A 5 21.91 1.61 -0.96
N THR A 6 23.02 2.10 -1.53
CA THR A 6 23.36 1.85 -2.94
C THR A 6 23.61 0.36 -3.20
N GLU A 7 24.25 -0.35 -2.27
CA GLU A 7 24.48 -1.78 -2.40
C GLU A 7 23.16 -2.57 -2.32
N ILE A 8 22.29 -2.23 -1.36
CA ILE A 8 20.96 -2.82 -1.22
C ILE A 8 20.13 -2.58 -2.48
N ALA A 9 20.14 -1.35 -3.01
CA ALA A 9 19.44 -1.01 -4.24
C ALA A 9 19.91 -1.89 -5.40
N ARG A 10 21.22 -2.12 -5.52
CA ARG A 10 21.80 -3.00 -6.54
C ARG A 10 21.37 -4.46 -6.37
N LEU A 11 21.45 -5.00 -5.15
CA LEU A 11 21.01 -6.37 -4.85
C LEU A 11 19.52 -6.58 -5.16
N ALA A 12 18.69 -5.59 -4.84
CA ALA A 12 17.28 -5.60 -5.18
C ALA A 12 17.05 -5.53 -6.71
N SER A 13 17.79 -4.67 -7.42
CA SER A 13 17.71 -4.60 -8.89
C SER A 13 18.10 -5.92 -9.55
N ASP A 14 19.15 -6.59 -9.08
CA ASP A 14 19.62 -7.87 -9.64
C ASP A 14 18.58 -9.00 -9.47
N SER A 15 17.66 -8.85 -8.52
CA SER A 15 16.62 -9.85 -8.23
C SER A 15 15.40 -9.77 -9.16
N VAL A 16 15.29 -8.71 -9.97
CA VAL A 16 14.10 -8.46 -10.81
C VAL A 16 14.48 -8.01 -12.20
N SER A 17 13.64 -8.35 -13.18
CA SER A 17 13.75 -7.85 -14.54
C SER A 17 12.71 -6.76 -14.76
N ALA A 18 13.13 -5.50 -14.77
CA ALA A 18 12.29 -4.37 -15.18
C ALA A 18 12.90 -3.73 -16.43
N THR A 19 12.15 -3.69 -17.53
CA THR A 19 12.62 -3.13 -18.81
C THR A 19 12.29 -1.64 -18.91
N GLY A 20 12.87 -0.96 -19.90
CA GLY A 20 12.54 0.44 -20.21
C GLY A 20 11.07 0.68 -20.59
N GLN A 21 10.31 -0.38 -20.93
CA GLN A 21 8.89 -0.32 -21.29
C GLN A 21 7.95 -0.37 -20.08
N TYR A 22 8.47 -0.60 -18.87
CA TYR A 22 7.64 -0.73 -17.66
C TYR A 22 6.74 0.49 -17.42
N ALA A 23 7.27 1.69 -17.64
CA ALA A 23 6.50 2.93 -17.46
C ALA A 23 5.36 3.07 -18.49
N GLU A 24 5.57 2.63 -19.73
CA GLU A 24 4.54 2.65 -20.78
C GLU A 24 3.44 1.62 -20.51
N ALA A 25 3.81 0.41 -20.10
CA ALA A 25 2.83 -0.61 -19.70
C ALA A 25 2.03 -0.16 -18.47
N LEU A 26 2.66 0.55 -17.53
CA LEU A 26 1.98 1.11 -16.36
C LEU A 26 1.01 2.25 -16.74
N ASP A 27 1.37 3.09 -17.72
CA ASP A 27 0.46 4.09 -18.29
C ASP A 27 -0.75 3.43 -18.96
N ASP A 28 -0.55 2.33 -19.68
CA ASP A 28 -1.66 1.54 -20.23
C ASP A 28 -2.55 0.95 -19.12
N LEU A 29 -1.97 0.43 -18.03
CA LEU A 29 -2.74 -0.03 -16.87
C LEU A 29 -3.61 1.09 -16.28
N ASP A 30 -3.05 2.30 -16.14
CA ASP A 30 -3.78 3.47 -15.66
C ASP A 30 -4.93 3.86 -16.63
N ARG A 31 -4.70 3.77 -17.94
CA ARG A 31 -5.72 4.05 -18.97
C ARG A 31 -6.88 3.06 -18.96
N HIS A 32 -6.63 1.78 -18.68
CA HIS A 32 -7.70 0.78 -18.51
C HIS A 32 -8.62 1.16 -17.36
N GLY A 33 -8.05 1.42 -16.17
CA GLY A 33 -8.83 1.81 -15.01
C GLY A 33 -9.56 3.13 -15.21
N LEU A 34 -8.92 4.10 -15.88
CA LEU A 34 -9.54 5.36 -16.23
C LEU A 34 -10.73 5.17 -17.17
N ALA A 35 -10.60 4.33 -18.20
CA ALA A 35 -11.68 3.98 -19.11
C ALA A 35 -12.84 3.25 -18.39
N ALA A 36 -12.53 2.35 -17.45
CA ALA A 36 -13.52 1.67 -16.64
C ALA A 36 -14.32 2.65 -15.76
N ILE A 37 -13.64 3.54 -15.05
CA ILE A 37 -14.25 4.59 -14.22
C ILE A 37 -15.12 5.52 -15.08
N THR A 38 -14.58 6.03 -16.19
CA THR A 38 -15.33 6.92 -17.09
C THR A 38 -16.55 6.23 -17.70
N ARG A 39 -16.47 4.94 -18.05
CA ARG A 39 -17.63 4.17 -18.55
C ARG A 39 -18.76 4.11 -17.53
N VAL A 40 -18.45 3.94 -16.24
CA VAL A 40 -19.46 3.96 -15.17
C VAL A 40 -20.07 5.34 -15.03
N LEU A 41 -19.24 6.38 -14.90
CA LEU A 41 -19.70 7.77 -14.76
C LEU A 41 -20.51 8.25 -15.97
N ARG A 42 -20.14 7.82 -17.19
CA ARG A 42 -20.87 8.17 -18.41
C ARG A 42 -22.33 7.79 -18.31
N SER A 43 -22.69 6.67 -17.67
CA SER A 43 -24.11 6.30 -17.48
C SER A 43 -24.90 7.35 -16.70
N ALA A 44 -24.25 8.06 -15.78
CA ALA A 44 -24.81 9.14 -14.98
C ALA A 44 -24.51 10.54 -15.55
N LEU A 45 -23.81 10.69 -16.67
CA LEU A 45 -23.42 11.98 -17.26
C LEU A 45 -23.73 12.05 -18.77
N ARG A 46 -24.62 11.19 -19.27
CA ARG A 46 -25.01 11.16 -20.69
C ARG A 46 -25.64 12.48 -21.14
N ASP A 47 -25.61 12.71 -22.45
CA ASP A 47 -26.31 13.78 -23.15
C ASP A 47 -25.92 15.20 -22.70
N ASN A 48 -24.65 15.38 -22.32
CA ASN A 48 -24.08 16.64 -21.83
C ASN A 48 -24.83 17.21 -20.61
N ILE A 49 -25.44 16.34 -19.81
CA ILE A 49 -26.11 16.73 -18.56
C ILE A 49 -25.04 16.86 -17.47
N SER A 50 -25.01 18.00 -16.79
CA SER A 50 -24.27 18.16 -15.53
C SER A 50 -25.09 17.61 -14.36
N ARG A 51 -24.43 16.94 -13.42
CA ARG A 51 -25.04 16.43 -12.18
C ARG A 51 -24.12 16.68 -10.99
N THR A 52 -24.69 17.03 -9.85
CA THR A 52 -23.98 17.10 -8.55
C THR A 52 -23.49 15.72 -8.12
N GLU A 53 -22.54 15.67 -7.17
CA GLU A 53 -22.06 14.39 -6.60
C GLU A 53 -23.21 13.50 -6.11
N ASP A 54 -24.18 14.09 -5.40
CA ASP A 54 -25.31 13.34 -4.84
C ASP A 54 -26.24 12.77 -5.90
N GLU A 55 -26.49 13.51 -6.98
CA GLU A 55 -27.28 13.04 -8.11
C GLU A 55 -26.58 11.91 -8.87
N ILE A 56 -25.26 12.04 -9.10
CA ILE A 56 -24.44 10.98 -9.69
C ILE A 56 -24.52 9.73 -8.81
N ALA A 57 -24.33 9.90 -7.51
CA ALA A 57 -24.34 8.79 -6.59
C ALA A 57 -25.71 8.10 -6.49
N GLY A 58 -26.80 8.87 -6.49
CA GLY A 58 -28.16 8.36 -6.53
C GLY A 58 -28.45 7.60 -7.82
N HIS A 59 -28.02 8.14 -8.96
CA HIS A 59 -28.18 7.50 -10.28
C HIS A 59 -27.42 6.18 -10.36
N LEU A 60 -26.17 6.16 -9.93
CA LEU A 60 -25.32 4.96 -9.93
C LEU A 60 -25.67 3.97 -8.81
N ARG A 61 -26.47 4.40 -7.82
CA ARG A 61 -26.80 3.68 -6.58
C ARG A 61 -25.56 3.35 -5.75
N VAL A 62 -24.65 4.31 -5.63
CA VAL A 62 -23.38 4.15 -4.90
C VAL A 62 -23.67 3.84 -3.44
N ALA A 63 -23.11 2.74 -2.95
CA ALA A 63 -23.22 2.38 -1.54
C ALA A 63 -22.59 3.48 -0.66
N PRO A 64 -23.17 3.80 0.51
CA PRO A 64 -22.66 4.88 1.36
C PRO A 64 -21.17 4.78 1.67
N ARG A 65 -20.66 3.56 1.92
CA ARG A 65 -19.22 3.33 2.21
C ARG A 65 -18.30 3.59 1.02
N HIS A 66 -18.82 3.65 -0.20
CA HIS A 66 -18.05 3.91 -1.43
C HIS A 66 -18.17 5.36 -1.91
N ARG A 67 -18.84 6.24 -1.15
CA ARG A 67 -18.98 7.67 -1.51
C ARG A 67 -17.65 8.40 -1.64
N TRP A 68 -16.68 8.10 -0.76
CA TRP A 68 -15.35 8.67 -0.84
C TRP A 68 -14.65 8.31 -2.17
N LEU A 69 -14.83 7.07 -2.64
CA LEU A 69 -14.23 6.59 -3.88
C LEU A 69 -14.85 7.28 -5.10
N LEU A 70 -16.17 7.51 -5.09
CA LEU A 70 -16.83 8.33 -6.11
C LEU A 70 -16.24 9.74 -6.15
N ARG A 71 -16.11 10.42 -5.01
CA ARG A 71 -15.48 11.75 -4.95
C ARG A 71 -14.05 11.71 -5.47
N ARG A 72 -13.30 10.67 -5.11
CA ARG A 72 -11.92 10.50 -5.58
C ARG A 72 -11.87 10.34 -7.10
N TRP A 73 -12.77 9.57 -7.70
CA TRP A 73 -12.91 9.44 -9.15
C TRP A 73 -13.24 10.78 -9.81
N LEU A 74 -14.23 11.52 -9.29
CA LEU A 74 -14.60 12.83 -9.84
C LEU A 74 -13.41 13.79 -9.81
N ARG A 75 -12.68 13.88 -8.69
CA ARG A 75 -11.47 14.69 -8.55
C ARG A 75 -10.38 14.27 -9.55
N GLU A 76 -10.13 12.98 -9.71
CA GLU A 76 -9.12 12.48 -10.65
C GLU A 76 -9.46 12.80 -12.11
N LEU A 77 -10.70 12.57 -12.52
CA LEU A 77 -11.10 12.89 -13.88
C LEU A 77 -11.13 14.40 -14.14
N THR A 78 -11.52 15.23 -13.16
CA THR A 78 -11.42 16.69 -13.27
C THR A 78 -9.96 17.15 -13.37
N ALA A 79 -9.05 16.62 -12.55
CA ALA A 79 -7.62 16.95 -12.61
C ALA A 79 -6.98 16.61 -13.97
N ARG A 80 -7.51 15.58 -14.65
CA ARG A 80 -7.11 15.16 -16.01
C ARG A 80 -7.85 15.89 -17.13
N ASN A 81 -8.67 16.88 -16.80
CA ASN A 81 -9.53 17.62 -17.73
C ASN A 81 -10.49 16.73 -18.54
N LEU A 82 -10.97 15.65 -17.94
CA LEU A 82 -11.99 14.76 -18.53
C LEU A 82 -13.40 15.12 -18.07
N LEU A 83 -13.52 15.69 -16.87
CA LEU A 83 -14.74 16.32 -16.37
C LEU A 83 -14.53 17.82 -16.23
N GLU A 84 -15.59 18.58 -16.47
CA GLU A 84 -15.69 19.98 -16.05
C GLU A 84 -16.54 20.10 -14.79
N VAL A 85 -16.26 21.11 -13.97
CA VAL A 85 -17.10 21.49 -12.82
C VAL A 85 -17.92 22.70 -13.23
N THR A 86 -19.25 22.56 -13.21
CA THR A 86 -20.17 23.64 -13.58
C THR A 86 -20.30 24.67 -12.45
N PRO A 87 -20.74 25.92 -12.73
CA PRO A 87 -20.80 26.98 -11.72
C PRO A 87 -21.69 26.68 -10.50
N ASP A 88 -22.66 25.79 -10.66
CA ASP A 88 -23.55 25.27 -9.61
C ASP A 88 -22.96 24.09 -8.82
N GLY A 89 -21.70 23.70 -9.09
CA GLY A 89 -21.01 22.62 -8.41
C GLY A 89 -21.31 21.22 -8.97
N GLY A 90 -21.97 21.14 -10.13
CA GLY A 90 -22.17 19.89 -10.87
C GLY A 90 -20.93 19.45 -11.65
N TYR A 91 -20.95 18.21 -12.13
CA TYR A 91 -19.93 17.64 -13.00
C TYR A 91 -20.51 17.30 -14.36
N GLY A 92 -19.82 17.69 -15.43
CA GLY A 92 -20.13 17.33 -16.81
C GLY A 92 -18.99 16.57 -17.48
N LEU A 93 -19.30 15.63 -18.38
CA LEU A 93 -18.28 14.94 -19.17
C LEU A 93 -17.75 15.87 -20.27
N LEU A 94 -16.48 16.25 -20.18
CA LEU A 94 -15.84 17.18 -21.12
C LEU A 94 -15.25 16.46 -22.34
N ARG A 95 -14.56 15.33 -22.12
CA ARG A 95 -13.97 14.52 -23.19
C ARG A 95 -13.77 13.08 -22.76
N GLU A 96 -13.58 12.21 -23.73
CA GLU A 96 -13.24 10.81 -23.47
C GLU A 96 -11.79 10.64 -23.03
N PRO A 97 -11.50 9.68 -22.13
CA PRO A 97 -10.12 9.36 -21.76
C PRO A 97 -9.37 8.81 -22.98
N PRO A 98 -8.05 9.00 -23.03
CA PRO A 98 -7.26 8.44 -24.11
C PRO A 98 -7.31 6.90 -24.01
N ALA A 99 -7.53 6.24 -25.14
CA ALA A 99 -7.56 4.78 -25.18
C ALA A 99 -6.20 4.19 -24.75
N PRO A 100 -6.19 3.02 -24.10
CA PRO A 100 -4.95 2.28 -23.90
C PRO A 100 -4.38 1.82 -25.25
N VAL A 101 -3.06 1.85 -25.36
CA VAL A 101 -2.32 1.37 -26.54
C VAL A 101 -2.47 -0.16 -26.61
N ARG A 102 -2.20 -0.85 -25.51
CA ARG A 102 -2.48 -2.29 -25.36
C ARG A 102 -3.93 -2.52 -24.97
N ARG A 103 -4.67 -3.22 -25.85
CA ARG A 103 -6.12 -3.40 -25.69
C ARG A 103 -6.50 -4.47 -24.66
N ASP A 104 -5.62 -5.42 -24.38
CA ASP A 104 -5.87 -6.50 -23.42
C ASP A 104 -5.10 -6.26 -22.12
N LEU A 105 -5.81 -6.23 -20.99
CA LEU A 105 -5.20 -6.11 -19.66
C LEU A 105 -4.23 -7.25 -19.35
N ARG A 106 -4.40 -8.42 -19.96
CA ARG A 106 -3.47 -9.55 -19.80
C ARG A 106 -2.11 -9.27 -20.40
N ASP A 107 -2.07 -8.62 -21.56
CA ASP A 107 -0.81 -8.22 -22.21
C ASP A 107 -0.10 -7.16 -21.38
N VAL A 108 -0.86 -6.14 -20.91
CA VAL A 108 -0.35 -5.10 -20.00
C VAL A 108 0.24 -5.72 -18.74
N CYS A 109 -0.50 -6.60 -18.07
CA CYS A 109 -0.04 -7.27 -16.85
C CYS A 109 1.18 -8.15 -17.11
N SER A 110 1.20 -8.89 -18.23
CA SER A 110 2.35 -9.74 -18.59
C SER A 110 3.62 -8.92 -18.80
N GLU A 111 3.54 -7.76 -19.45
CA GLU A 111 4.69 -6.85 -19.63
C GLU A 111 5.16 -6.20 -18.32
N LEU A 112 4.22 -5.97 -17.39
CA LEU A 112 4.53 -5.54 -16.03
C LEU A 112 5.08 -6.68 -15.14
N GLY A 113 5.14 -7.92 -15.65
CA GLY A 113 5.53 -9.10 -14.89
C GLY A 113 4.51 -9.55 -13.85
N PHE A 114 3.25 -9.12 -13.98
CA PHE A 114 2.16 -9.52 -13.10
C PHE A 114 1.62 -10.89 -13.51
N ALA A 115 1.28 -11.71 -12.51
CA ALA A 115 0.74 -13.04 -12.77
C ALA A 115 -0.66 -12.98 -13.44
N PRO A 116 -1.05 -13.98 -14.24
CA PRO A 116 -2.36 -14.01 -14.91
C PRO A 116 -3.56 -13.91 -13.96
N GLN A 117 -3.42 -14.34 -12.71
CA GLN A 117 -4.41 -14.20 -11.64
C GLN A 117 -4.74 -12.73 -11.38
N LEU A 118 -3.72 -11.87 -11.28
CA LEU A 118 -3.90 -10.44 -11.04
C LEU A 118 -4.52 -9.74 -12.26
N ALA A 119 -4.13 -10.14 -13.47
CA ALA A 119 -4.76 -9.65 -14.70
C ALA A 119 -6.26 -9.99 -14.76
N ARG A 120 -6.63 -11.22 -14.38
CA ARG A 120 -8.03 -11.66 -14.31
C ARG A 120 -8.81 -10.87 -13.25
N PHE A 121 -8.20 -10.64 -12.09
CA PHE A 121 -8.80 -9.80 -11.04
C PHE A 121 -9.11 -8.40 -11.55
N PHE A 122 -8.16 -7.73 -12.22
CA PHE A 122 -8.38 -6.40 -12.78
C PHE A 122 -9.49 -6.39 -13.84
N ALA A 123 -9.48 -7.34 -14.77
CA ALA A 123 -10.53 -7.44 -15.78
C ALA A 123 -11.92 -7.69 -15.15
N GLN A 124 -12.01 -8.56 -14.15
CA GLN A 124 -13.26 -8.81 -13.42
C GLN A 124 -13.73 -7.59 -12.64
N ALA A 125 -12.81 -6.85 -12.01
CA ALA A 125 -13.14 -5.62 -11.30
C ALA A 125 -13.69 -4.55 -12.26
N ASP A 126 -13.07 -4.39 -13.43
CA ASP A 126 -13.55 -3.47 -14.46
C ASP A 126 -14.95 -3.85 -14.96
N ASP A 127 -15.19 -5.12 -15.27
CA ASP A 127 -16.49 -5.61 -15.74
C ASP A 127 -17.59 -5.44 -14.68
N GLN A 128 -17.24 -5.71 -13.41
CA GLN A 128 -18.17 -5.67 -12.27
C GLN A 128 -18.16 -4.34 -11.52
N LEU A 129 -17.50 -3.31 -12.05
CA LEU A 129 -17.33 -2.03 -11.37
C LEU A 129 -18.64 -1.39 -10.87
N PRO A 130 -19.76 -1.41 -11.64
CA PRO A 130 -21.05 -0.96 -11.11
C PRO A 130 -21.57 -1.79 -9.94
N MET A 131 -21.29 -3.10 -9.89
CA MET A 131 -21.70 -3.98 -8.78
C MET A 131 -20.84 -3.77 -7.54
N LEU A 132 -19.53 -3.61 -7.71
CA LEU A 132 -18.61 -3.21 -6.63
C LEU A 132 -19.09 -1.89 -5.99
N LEU A 133 -19.36 -0.87 -6.81
CA LEU A 133 -19.83 0.44 -6.36
C LEU A 133 -21.17 0.40 -5.59
N ARG A 134 -21.98 -0.64 -5.83
CA ARG A 134 -23.29 -0.85 -5.22
C ARG A 134 -23.28 -1.83 -4.04
N ASP A 135 -22.12 -2.32 -3.61
CA ASP A 135 -22.01 -3.40 -2.61
C ASP A 135 -22.73 -4.70 -3.00
N ARG A 136 -22.85 -4.99 -4.29
CA ARG A 136 -23.45 -6.24 -4.79
C ARG A 136 -22.43 -7.34 -5.01
N VAL A 137 -21.16 -6.97 -5.14
CA VAL A 137 -19.99 -7.85 -5.17
C VAL A 137 -18.96 -7.20 -4.26
N LEU A 138 -18.23 -7.98 -3.48
CA LEU A 138 -17.15 -7.48 -2.64
C LEU A 138 -15.80 -7.64 -3.34
N ALA A 139 -14.95 -6.62 -3.28
CA ALA A 139 -13.59 -6.72 -3.85
C ALA A 139 -12.78 -7.85 -3.19
N GLN A 140 -13.06 -8.17 -1.92
CA GLN A 140 -12.51 -9.33 -1.22
C GLN A 140 -12.85 -10.65 -1.91
N GLU A 141 -14.08 -10.81 -2.43
CA GLU A 141 -14.51 -12.04 -3.12
C GLU A 141 -13.78 -12.21 -4.46
N LEU A 142 -13.44 -11.11 -5.13
CA LEU A 142 -12.63 -11.12 -6.35
C LEU A 142 -11.14 -11.38 -6.06
N LEU A 143 -10.63 -10.86 -4.93
CA LEU A 143 -9.23 -11.00 -4.55
C LEU A 143 -8.91 -12.37 -3.92
N PHE A 144 -9.89 -12.99 -3.25
CA PHE A 144 -9.78 -14.31 -2.63
C PHE A 144 -10.87 -15.26 -3.18
N PRO A 145 -10.85 -15.57 -4.48
CA PRO A 145 -11.84 -16.46 -5.07
C PRO A 145 -11.77 -17.83 -4.40
N ASP A 146 -12.91 -18.35 -3.96
CA ASP A 146 -13.03 -19.63 -3.23
C ASP A 146 -12.14 -19.73 -1.97
N GLY A 147 -11.72 -18.59 -1.41
CA GLY A 147 -10.81 -18.52 -0.25
C GLY A 147 -9.34 -18.79 -0.56
N ASP A 148 -8.96 -18.88 -1.84
CA ASP A 148 -7.57 -19.07 -2.28
C ASP A 148 -6.75 -17.77 -2.20
N PHE A 149 -5.44 -17.93 -2.00
CA PHE A 149 -4.48 -16.85 -1.86
C PHE A 149 -3.75 -16.48 -3.16
N LEU A 150 -3.85 -17.25 -4.25
CA LEU A 150 -3.00 -17.04 -5.43
C LEU A 150 -3.09 -15.62 -6.01
N THR A 151 -4.29 -15.04 -6.07
CA THR A 151 -4.48 -13.67 -6.56
C THR A 151 -3.90 -12.65 -5.60
N ALA A 152 -4.10 -12.82 -4.29
CA ALA A 152 -3.51 -11.95 -3.28
C ALA A 152 -1.97 -12.06 -3.23
N GLU A 153 -1.40 -13.27 -3.34
CA GLU A 153 0.04 -13.47 -3.47
C GLU A 153 0.59 -12.81 -4.74
N ALA A 154 -0.14 -12.87 -5.86
CA ALA A 154 0.23 -12.17 -7.08
C ALA A 154 0.27 -10.64 -6.90
N ALA A 155 -0.69 -10.11 -6.13
CA ALA A 155 -0.78 -8.67 -5.83
C ALA A 155 0.30 -8.19 -4.84
N TYR A 156 0.65 -8.99 -3.83
CA TYR A 156 1.46 -8.55 -2.69
C TYR A 156 2.86 -9.18 -2.59
N ARG A 157 3.18 -10.20 -3.40
CA ARG A 157 4.47 -10.92 -3.31
C ARG A 157 5.18 -11.08 -4.64
N THR A 158 4.52 -11.63 -5.67
CA THR A 158 5.24 -12.17 -6.84
C THR A 158 5.36 -11.22 -8.03
N ASN A 159 4.99 -9.95 -7.90
CA ASN A 159 5.20 -8.97 -8.96
C ASN A 159 6.58 -8.29 -8.85
N PRO A 160 7.13 -7.72 -9.94
CA PRO A 160 8.50 -7.19 -9.94
C PRO A 160 8.75 -6.07 -8.93
N VAL A 161 7.79 -5.16 -8.72
CA VAL A 161 7.96 -4.08 -7.74
C VAL A 161 8.03 -4.62 -6.31
N ASN A 162 7.19 -5.59 -5.95
CA ASN A 162 7.25 -6.24 -4.65
C ASN A 162 8.48 -7.15 -4.51
N GLY A 163 8.91 -7.83 -5.56
CA GLY A 163 10.16 -8.60 -5.54
C GLY A 163 11.37 -7.71 -5.20
N TYR A 164 11.47 -6.55 -5.86
CA TYR A 164 12.49 -5.55 -5.56
C TYR A 164 12.38 -5.06 -4.11
N LEU A 165 11.18 -4.64 -3.69
CA LEU A 165 10.97 -4.02 -2.39
C LEU A 165 11.16 -5.02 -1.24
N ASN A 166 10.77 -6.28 -1.42
CA ASN A 166 10.95 -7.35 -0.43
C ASN A 166 12.44 -7.69 -0.25
N VAL A 167 13.20 -7.80 -1.36
CA VAL A 167 14.66 -7.99 -1.27
C VAL A 167 15.32 -6.79 -0.58
N ALA A 168 14.95 -5.57 -0.95
CA ALA A 168 15.49 -4.38 -0.31
C ALA A 168 15.16 -4.33 1.19
N ALA A 169 13.91 -4.58 1.58
CA ALA A 169 13.47 -4.62 2.97
C ALA A 169 14.22 -5.71 3.76
N ARG A 170 14.36 -6.92 3.19
CA ARG A 170 15.15 -8.01 3.76
C ARG A 170 16.58 -7.60 4.05
N GLU A 171 17.27 -7.02 3.08
CA GLU A 171 18.67 -6.60 3.27
C GLU A 171 18.79 -5.53 4.37
N PHE A 172 17.88 -4.55 4.41
CA PHE A 172 17.87 -3.57 5.50
C PHE A 172 17.64 -4.22 6.86
N VAL A 173 16.69 -5.14 6.96
CA VAL A 173 16.43 -5.86 8.22
C VAL A 173 17.64 -6.68 8.65
N VAL A 174 18.26 -7.46 7.75
CA VAL A 174 19.44 -8.27 8.06
C VAL A 174 20.60 -7.41 8.56
N ARG A 175 20.87 -6.28 7.91
CA ARG A 175 21.93 -5.35 8.31
C ARG A 175 21.61 -4.64 9.62
N ALA A 176 20.35 -4.24 9.83
CA ALA A 176 19.89 -3.66 11.10
C ALA A 176 20.01 -4.68 12.25
N VAL A 177 19.57 -5.92 12.07
CA VAL A 177 19.73 -6.99 13.07
C VAL A 177 21.21 -7.21 13.39
N THR A 178 22.07 -7.28 12.37
CA THR A 178 23.53 -7.44 12.56
C THR A 178 24.13 -6.29 13.37
N GLU A 179 23.77 -5.05 13.06
CA GLU A 179 24.25 -3.87 13.81
C GLU A 179 23.79 -3.92 15.28
N LEU A 180 22.50 -4.18 15.49
CA LEU A 180 21.87 -4.12 16.81
C LEU A 180 22.24 -5.31 17.71
N ALA A 181 22.56 -6.46 17.13
CA ALA A 181 22.97 -7.67 17.84
C ALA A 181 24.24 -7.49 18.68
N THR A 182 25.05 -6.46 18.38
CA THR A 182 26.26 -6.12 19.14
C THR A 182 25.99 -5.67 20.59
N GLY A 183 24.77 -5.24 20.89
CA GLY A 183 24.37 -4.83 22.24
C GLY A 183 22.98 -5.29 22.67
N ARG A 184 22.30 -6.10 21.84
CA ARG A 184 20.91 -6.54 22.07
C ARG A 184 20.78 -7.98 21.60
N THR A 185 20.41 -8.88 22.51
CA THR A 185 20.13 -10.26 22.15
C THR A 185 18.97 -10.77 23.03
N PRO A 186 17.84 -11.20 22.44
CA PRO A 186 17.53 -11.13 21.01
C PRO A 186 17.24 -9.70 20.51
N VAL A 187 17.38 -9.45 19.21
CA VAL A 187 16.86 -8.24 18.56
C VAL A 187 15.35 -8.40 18.38
N ARG A 188 14.56 -7.45 18.90
CA ARG A 188 13.08 -7.53 18.89
C ARG A 188 12.50 -6.85 17.66
N ILE A 189 11.73 -7.58 16.87
CA ILE A 189 11.08 -7.09 15.65
C ILE A 189 9.57 -7.13 15.84
N LEU A 190 8.87 -6.03 15.54
CA LEU A 190 7.41 -5.98 15.43
C LEU A 190 7.02 -5.74 13.98
N GLU A 191 6.32 -6.68 13.35
CA GLU A 191 5.73 -6.48 12.03
C GLU A 191 4.25 -6.16 12.17
N LEU A 192 3.86 -4.95 11.76
CA LEU A 192 2.47 -4.49 11.72
C LEU A 192 1.83 -4.89 10.40
N GLY A 193 0.61 -5.45 10.46
CA GLY A 193 -0.20 -5.77 9.27
C GLY A 193 0.49 -6.69 8.28
N ALA A 194 1.09 -7.76 8.78
CA ALA A 194 1.93 -8.66 7.98
C ALA A 194 1.13 -9.43 6.90
N GLY A 195 -0.20 -9.51 7.03
CA GLY A 195 -1.11 -10.05 6.03
C GLY A 195 -0.73 -11.45 5.55
N VAL A 196 -0.60 -11.62 4.24
CA VAL A 196 -0.23 -12.90 3.60
C VAL A 196 1.22 -13.33 3.86
N GLY A 197 2.01 -12.53 4.58
CA GLY A 197 3.42 -12.81 4.89
C GLY A 197 4.36 -12.67 3.69
N GLY A 198 4.00 -11.80 2.74
CA GLY A 198 4.75 -11.60 1.50
C GLY A 198 6.19 -11.14 1.74
N THR A 199 6.36 -10.08 2.53
CA THR A 199 7.67 -9.56 2.95
C THR A 199 8.27 -10.43 4.06
N THR A 200 7.45 -10.90 5.01
CA THR A 200 7.86 -11.78 6.11
C THR A 200 8.65 -12.99 5.61
N ALA A 201 8.18 -13.67 4.55
CA ALA A 201 8.77 -14.92 4.07
C ALA A 201 10.28 -14.80 3.74
N ASP A 202 10.67 -13.70 3.07
CA ASP A 202 12.06 -13.46 2.68
C ASP A 202 12.92 -13.09 3.90
N ILE A 203 12.34 -12.32 4.83
CA ILE A 203 13.01 -11.87 6.05
C ILE A 203 13.27 -13.04 7.01
N VAL A 204 12.25 -13.84 7.32
CA VAL A 204 12.40 -14.91 8.32
C VAL A 204 13.36 -16.00 7.83
N THR A 205 13.38 -16.25 6.52
CA THR A 205 14.36 -17.14 5.90
C THR A 205 15.78 -16.62 6.07
N ALA A 206 16.02 -15.34 5.83
CA ALA A 206 17.35 -14.74 5.97
C ALA A 206 17.82 -14.62 7.43
N LEU A 207 16.89 -14.62 8.39
CA LEU A 207 17.15 -14.53 9.82
C LEU A 207 17.13 -15.88 10.55
N ALA A 208 17.07 -17.01 9.82
CA ALA A 208 16.89 -18.35 10.41
C ALA A 208 17.81 -18.64 11.61
N ASP A 209 19.10 -18.25 11.48
CA ASP A 209 20.14 -18.48 12.48
C ASP A 209 20.46 -17.22 13.33
N ALA A 210 19.70 -16.14 13.18
CA ALA A 210 19.92 -14.89 13.90
C ALA A 210 19.23 -14.91 15.28
N PRO A 211 19.82 -14.27 16.31
CA PRO A 211 19.20 -14.17 17.63
C PRO A 211 18.12 -13.08 17.62
N VAL A 212 16.94 -13.41 17.10
CA VAL A 212 15.80 -12.49 16.98
C VAL A 212 14.60 -12.96 17.80
N ASP A 213 13.73 -12.01 18.16
CA ASP A 213 12.37 -12.26 18.65
C ASP A 213 11.42 -11.49 17.73
N TYR A 214 10.69 -12.21 16.89
CA TYR A 214 9.89 -11.61 15.82
C TYR A 214 8.41 -11.72 16.15
N HIS A 215 7.73 -10.59 16.26
CA HIS A 215 6.29 -10.51 16.48
C HIS A 215 5.56 -10.19 15.17
N PHE A 216 5.04 -11.22 14.52
CA PHE A 216 4.15 -11.12 13.37
C PHE A 216 2.76 -10.70 13.84
N THR A 217 2.22 -9.59 13.32
CA THR A 217 0.91 -9.11 13.75
C THR A 217 0.00 -8.76 12.57
N ASP A 218 -1.28 -9.06 12.72
CA ASP A 218 -2.33 -8.69 11.77
C ASP A 218 -3.69 -8.65 12.47
N LEU A 219 -4.64 -7.84 11.98
CA LEU A 219 -6.01 -7.81 12.50
C LEU A 219 -6.81 -9.05 12.11
N SER A 220 -6.40 -9.75 11.05
CA SER A 220 -7.08 -10.93 10.51
C SER A 220 -6.58 -12.20 11.18
N THR A 221 -7.44 -12.86 11.94
CA THR A 221 -7.18 -14.20 12.49
C THR A 221 -6.94 -15.25 11.41
N PHE A 222 -7.51 -15.05 10.22
CA PHE A 222 -7.28 -15.90 9.06
C PHE A 222 -5.83 -15.83 8.57
N PHE A 223 -5.26 -14.63 8.46
CA PHE A 223 -3.85 -14.46 8.09
C PHE A 223 -2.90 -14.99 9.18
N LEU A 224 -3.24 -14.76 10.45
CA LEU A 224 -2.46 -15.32 11.57
C LEU A 224 -2.43 -16.86 11.55
N ALA A 225 -3.56 -17.52 11.25
CA ALA A 225 -3.61 -18.96 11.13
C ALA A 225 -2.75 -19.47 9.96
N ALA A 226 -2.92 -18.86 8.77
CA ALA A 226 -2.13 -19.22 7.59
C ALA A 226 -0.61 -19.02 7.80
N ALA A 227 -0.22 -17.94 8.49
CA ALA A 227 1.17 -17.66 8.81
C ALA A 227 1.77 -18.70 9.77
N ARG A 228 1.00 -19.13 10.78
CA ARG A 228 1.43 -20.20 11.72
C ARG A 228 1.70 -21.52 10.99
N ASP A 229 0.86 -21.87 10.03
CA ASP A 229 1.04 -23.08 9.22
C ASP A 229 2.24 -22.97 8.27
N ARG A 230 2.49 -21.77 7.72
CA ARG A 230 3.57 -21.51 6.76
C ARG A 230 4.96 -21.44 7.40
N PHE A 231 5.06 -20.85 8.59
CA PHE A 231 6.34 -20.47 9.20
C PHE A 231 6.69 -21.31 10.44
N THR A 232 6.28 -22.59 10.47
CA THR A 232 6.57 -23.52 11.57
C THR A 232 8.06 -23.76 11.84
N GLY A 233 8.93 -23.46 10.86
CA GLY A 233 10.38 -23.64 10.96
C GLY A 233 11.11 -22.61 11.84
N TYR A 234 10.42 -21.57 12.33
CA TYR A 234 11.05 -20.44 13.03
C TYR A 234 10.50 -20.33 14.47
N PRO A 235 11.15 -20.97 15.48
CA PRO A 235 10.62 -21.02 16.84
C PRO A 235 10.59 -19.66 17.56
N TRP A 236 11.36 -18.70 17.07
CA TRP A 236 11.41 -17.32 17.57
C TRP A 236 10.32 -16.41 16.98
N LEU A 237 9.49 -16.93 16.07
CA LEU A 237 8.39 -16.19 15.45
C LEU A 237 7.10 -16.33 16.28
N ARG A 238 6.66 -15.22 16.87
CA ARG A 238 5.41 -15.09 17.62
C ARG A 238 4.34 -14.43 16.76
N TYR A 239 3.08 -14.68 17.09
CA TYR A 239 1.94 -14.15 16.35
C TYR A 239 0.94 -13.50 17.29
N GLY A 240 0.41 -12.34 16.92
CA GLY A 240 -0.55 -11.60 17.72
C GLY A 240 -1.45 -10.69 16.90
N ILE A 241 -2.47 -10.13 17.54
CA ILE A 241 -3.29 -9.06 16.98
C ILE A 241 -2.76 -7.75 17.56
N VAL A 242 -2.45 -6.79 16.68
CA VAL A 242 -2.09 -5.42 17.05
C VAL A 242 -2.81 -4.48 16.10
N ASP A 243 -3.74 -3.67 16.63
CA ASP A 243 -4.33 -2.55 15.92
C ASP A 243 -3.39 -1.34 15.98
N LEU A 244 -2.84 -0.95 14.84
CA LEU A 244 -1.94 0.20 14.73
C LEU A 244 -2.57 1.52 15.20
N ASN A 245 -3.91 1.62 15.25
CA ASN A 245 -4.63 2.80 15.70
C ASN A 245 -4.91 2.81 17.21
N ARG A 246 -4.59 1.74 17.94
CA ARG A 246 -4.97 1.61 19.35
C ARG A 246 -3.88 1.00 20.23
N ASP A 247 -3.26 -0.08 19.77
CA ASP A 247 -2.54 -0.99 20.66
C ASP A 247 -1.04 -0.68 20.73
N LEU A 248 -0.51 0.21 19.88
CA LEU A 248 0.91 0.56 19.85
C LEU A 248 1.46 1.06 21.18
N PRO A 249 0.77 1.93 21.96
CA PRO A 249 1.25 2.37 23.26
C PRO A 249 1.36 1.24 24.30
N GLU A 250 0.65 0.14 24.10
CA GLU A 250 0.66 -1.03 24.99
C GLU A 250 1.70 -2.07 24.56
N GLN A 251 2.27 -1.95 23.36
CA GLN A 251 3.28 -2.88 22.89
C GLN A 251 4.60 -2.71 23.66
N PRO A 252 5.33 -3.80 23.95
CA PRO A 252 6.64 -3.71 24.57
C PRO A 252 7.63 -3.02 23.62
N PRO A 253 8.62 -2.27 24.15
CA PRO A 253 9.64 -1.63 23.31
C PRO A 253 10.29 -2.63 22.35
N CYS A 254 10.55 -2.22 21.12
CA CYS A 254 11.17 -3.06 20.11
C CYS A 254 12.32 -2.34 19.40
N ASP A 255 13.13 -3.11 18.69
CA ASP A 255 14.35 -2.63 18.04
C ASP A 255 14.11 -2.29 16.57
N ILE A 256 13.17 -3.01 15.94
CA ILE A 256 12.73 -2.79 14.56
C ILE A 256 11.21 -2.87 14.51
N VAL A 257 10.58 -1.85 13.90
CA VAL A 257 9.19 -1.92 13.45
C VAL A 257 9.21 -2.10 11.93
N LEU A 258 8.52 -3.13 11.45
CA LEU A 258 8.33 -3.44 10.04
C LEU A 258 6.85 -3.23 9.67
N ALA A 259 6.57 -2.71 8.48
CA ALA A 259 5.22 -2.59 7.98
C ALA A 259 5.20 -2.61 6.44
N ALA A 260 4.45 -3.52 5.82
CA ALA A 260 4.34 -3.60 4.36
C ALA A 260 2.90 -3.30 3.93
N ASN A 261 2.70 -2.16 3.26
CA ASN A 261 1.42 -1.70 2.74
C ASN A 261 0.29 -1.73 3.79
N VAL A 262 0.52 -1.11 4.95
CA VAL A 262 -0.48 -1.04 6.02
C VAL A 262 -0.54 0.29 6.76
N LEU A 263 0.55 1.07 6.83
CA LEU A 263 0.59 2.30 7.62
C LEU A 263 -0.37 3.37 7.07
N HIS A 264 -0.70 3.31 5.78
CA HIS A 264 -1.75 4.13 5.19
C HIS A 264 -3.15 3.89 5.81
N ASN A 265 -3.38 2.81 6.55
CA ASN A 265 -4.64 2.56 7.26
C ASN A 265 -4.74 3.32 8.58
N ALA A 266 -3.72 4.08 8.97
CA ALA A 266 -3.79 4.96 10.13
C ALA A 266 -4.88 6.01 9.96
N GLN A 267 -5.63 6.27 11.03
CA GLN A 267 -6.52 7.42 11.11
C GLN A 267 -5.73 8.73 10.99
N ASP A 268 -4.56 8.75 11.63
CA ASP A 268 -3.56 9.83 11.58
C ASP A 268 -2.15 9.25 11.44
N CYS A 269 -1.46 9.53 10.34
CA CYS A 269 -0.09 9.04 10.15
C CYS A 269 0.93 9.71 11.06
N GLY A 270 0.71 10.96 11.48
CA GLY A 270 1.60 11.67 12.40
C GLY A 270 1.55 11.06 13.81
N GLU A 271 0.35 10.82 14.34
CA GLU A 271 0.17 10.15 15.64
C GLU A 271 0.71 8.72 15.63
N LEU A 272 0.44 7.97 14.54
CA LEU A 272 1.00 6.63 14.32
C LEU A 272 2.54 6.66 14.42
N LEU A 273 3.20 7.56 13.68
CA LEU A 273 4.66 7.62 13.64
C LEU A 273 5.26 8.10 14.97
N ALA A 274 4.56 8.99 15.70
CA ALA A 274 4.95 9.37 17.05
C ALA A 274 4.88 8.17 18.01
N ALA A 275 3.84 7.34 17.94
CA ALA A 275 3.73 6.13 18.74
C ALA A 275 4.83 5.11 18.38
N VAL A 276 5.13 4.94 17.08
CA VAL A 276 6.25 4.11 16.62
C VAL A 276 7.59 4.63 17.14
N HIS A 277 7.82 5.95 17.13
CA HIS A 277 9.03 6.54 17.71
C HIS A 277 9.15 6.17 19.19
N GLN A 278 8.08 6.30 19.99
CA GLN A 278 8.11 5.92 21.41
C GLN A 278 8.40 4.44 21.63
N LEU A 279 7.81 3.57 20.80
CA LEU A 279 7.99 2.13 20.86
C LEU A 279 9.42 1.68 20.52
N LEU A 280 10.09 2.39 19.61
CA LEU A 280 11.45 2.06 19.20
C LEU A 280 12.46 2.35 20.32
N THR A 281 13.37 1.41 20.54
CA THR A 281 14.56 1.65 21.38
C THR A 281 15.50 2.66 20.71
N PRO A 282 16.37 3.37 21.49
CA PRO A 282 17.29 4.34 20.92
C PRO A 282 18.19 3.70 19.85
N GLY A 283 18.29 4.29 18.66
CA GLY A 283 19.03 3.70 17.55
C GLY A 283 18.31 2.60 16.75
N GLY A 284 17.07 2.25 17.12
CA GLY A 284 16.21 1.30 16.40
C GLY A 284 15.67 1.85 15.08
N TYR A 285 15.02 0.98 14.31
CA TYR A 285 14.63 1.23 12.92
C TYR A 285 13.13 1.09 12.69
N LEU A 286 12.55 2.02 11.94
CA LEU A 286 11.29 1.82 11.25
C LEU A 286 11.60 1.52 9.78
N ILE A 287 11.13 0.39 9.28
CA ILE A 287 11.29 -0.06 7.89
C ILE A 287 9.89 -0.31 7.34
N PHE A 288 9.49 0.37 6.27
CA PHE A 288 8.16 0.17 5.73
C PHE A 288 8.04 0.36 4.24
N VAL A 289 7.15 -0.41 3.62
CA VAL A 289 6.82 -0.31 2.19
C VAL A 289 5.46 0.33 2.06
N GLU A 290 5.35 1.38 1.26
CA GLU A 290 4.08 2.05 1.01
C GLU A 290 3.85 2.45 -0.45
N SER A 291 2.58 2.48 -0.83
CA SER A 291 2.15 3.11 -2.07
C SER A 291 2.11 4.62 -1.85
N CYS A 292 2.68 5.36 -2.79
CA CYS A 292 2.73 6.84 -2.80
C CYS A 292 2.04 7.45 -4.03
N ARG A 293 1.41 6.60 -4.86
CA ARG A 293 0.64 6.98 -6.04
C ARG A 293 -0.62 6.13 -6.14
N GLU A 294 -1.73 6.76 -6.48
CA GLU A 294 -2.99 6.09 -6.74
C GLU A 294 -3.16 5.92 -8.25
N HIS A 295 -3.02 4.69 -8.74
CA HIS A 295 -3.33 4.36 -10.13
C HIS A 295 -4.83 4.20 -10.31
N CYS A 296 -5.38 4.65 -11.43
CA CYS A 296 -6.78 4.52 -11.77
C CYS A 296 -7.24 3.06 -11.79
N GLN A 297 -6.37 2.10 -12.16
CA GLN A 297 -6.69 0.68 -12.06
C GLN A 297 -6.92 0.24 -10.61
N LEU A 298 -6.17 0.78 -9.65
CA LEU A 298 -6.36 0.48 -8.22
C LEU A 298 -7.63 1.17 -7.69
N LEU A 299 -7.91 2.39 -8.13
CA LEU A 299 -9.16 3.10 -7.85
C LEU A 299 -10.40 2.35 -8.38
N ALA A 300 -10.26 1.59 -9.47
CA ALA A 300 -11.30 0.74 -10.03
C ALA A 300 -11.35 -0.67 -9.41
N SER A 301 -10.44 -1.03 -8.49
CA SER A 301 -10.34 -2.40 -7.97
C SER A 301 -9.97 -2.48 -6.49
N MET A 302 -8.68 -2.43 -6.15
CA MET A 302 -8.17 -2.64 -4.80
C MET A 302 -8.67 -1.61 -3.78
N HIS A 303 -8.95 -0.37 -4.20
CA HIS A 303 -9.39 0.68 -3.28
C HIS A 303 -10.76 0.41 -2.65
N PHE A 304 -11.57 -0.47 -3.25
CA PHE A 304 -12.82 -0.93 -2.62
C PHE A 304 -12.58 -1.67 -1.29
N LEU A 305 -11.40 -2.27 -1.10
CA LEU A 305 -10.99 -2.89 0.17
C LEU A 305 -10.82 -1.87 1.30
N MET A 306 -10.56 -0.60 0.96
CA MET A 306 -10.30 0.50 1.90
C MET A 306 -11.57 1.22 2.32
N SER A 307 -12.73 0.80 1.80
CA SER A 307 -14.00 1.38 2.19
C SER A 307 -14.43 0.82 3.54
N ALA A 308 -14.42 1.68 4.55
CA ALA A 308 -14.78 1.33 5.91
C ALA A 308 -16.14 0.60 5.95
N ARG A 309 -16.23 -0.46 6.78
CA ARG A 309 -17.50 -1.12 7.06
C ARG A 309 -18.41 -0.15 7.82
N SER A 310 -19.71 -0.44 7.88
CA SER A 310 -20.66 0.39 8.63
C SER A 310 -20.18 0.63 10.07
N GLY A 311 -20.07 1.90 10.46
CA GLY A 311 -19.54 2.31 11.77
C GLY A 311 -18.01 2.40 11.87
N GLY A 312 -17.27 2.10 10.81
CA GLY A 312 -15.81 2.25 10.76
C GLY A 312 -15.37 3.67 10.36
N THR A 313 -14.20 4.07 10.83
CA THR A 313 -13.54 5.34 10.48
C THR A 313 -12.73 5.16 9.20
N GLN A 314 -12.77 6.14 8.30
CA GLN A 314 -11.91 6.16 7.11
C GLN A 314 -10.49 6.61 7.52
N PRO A 315 -9.42 6.03 6.97
CA PRO A 315 -8.06 6.54 7.18
C PRO A 315 -7.90 7.99 6.72
N GLY A 316 -6.97 8.73 7.35
CA GLY A 316 -6.57 10.06 6.90
C GLY A 316 -7.59 11.17 7.13
N GLN A 317 -8.42 11.05 8.18
CA GLN A 317 -9.42 12.06 8.51
C GLN A 317 -8.84 13.28 9.23
N THR A 318 -7.68 13.13 9.89
CA THR A 318 -7.08 14.16 10.74
C THR A 318 -5.67 14.57 10.33
N ASP A 319 -5.10 13.93 9.29
CA ASP A 319 -3.77 14.25 8.78
C ASP A 319 -3.80 14.99 7.43
N VAL A 320 -2.65 15.07 6.76
CA VAL A 320 -2.46 15.73 5.45
C VAL A 320 -3.36 15.21 4.32
N ARG A 321 -4.05 14.08 4.51
CA ARG A 321 -5.03 13.54 3.56
C ARG A 321 -6.42 14.14 3.74
N ALA A 322 -6.71 14.78 4.88
CA ALA A 322 -8.03 15.30 5.21
C ALA A 322 -8.56 16.21 4.08
N GLY A 323 -9.79 15.94 3.65
CA GLY A 323 -10.45 16.70 2.57
C GLY A 323 -9.96 16.41 1.14
N THR A 324 -8.96 15.54 0.96
CA THR A 324 -8.45 15.18 -0.38
C THR A 324 -9.07 13.92 -0.97
N ASP A 325 -9.77 13.12 -0.15
CA ASP A 325 -10.29 11.78 -0.47
C ASP A 325 -9.20 10.77 -0.91
N ARG A 326 -7.91 11.09 -0.69
CA ARG A 326 -6.77 10.16 -0.90
C ARG A 326 -6.63 9.22 0.28
N ILE A 327 -6.18 8.00 0.01
CA ILE A 327 -5.75 7.09 1.08
C ILE A 327 -4.24 7.13 1.27
N PHE A 328 -3.49 7.24 0.18
CA PHE A 328 -2.04 7.23 0.24
C PHE A 328 -1.44 8.63 0.40
N LEU A 329 -0.46 8.73 1.30
CA LEU A 329 0.46 9.87 1.36
C LEU A 329 1.46 9.75 0.20
N ARG A 330 1.86 10.90 -0.34
CA ARG A 330 2.97 11.01 -1.28
C ARG A 330 4.29 10.75 -0.55
N GLU A 331 5.33 10.45 -1.33
CA GLU A 331 6.67 10.20 -0.81
C GLU A 331 7.20 11.36 0.04
N ASN A 332 7.02 12.60 -0.41
CA ASN A 332 7.44 13.78 0.35
C ASN A 332 6.61 14.02 1.62
N GLU A 333 5.33 13.61 1.63
CA GLU A 333 4.47 13.70 2.81
C GLU A 333 4.93 12.67 3.86
N TRP A 334 5.23 11.43 3.47
CA TRP A 334 5.83 10.43 4.38
C TRP A 334 7.16 10.90 4.98
N LEU A 335 8.06 11.46 4.16
CA LEU A 335 9.36 11.95 4.62
C LEU A 335 9.21 13.10 5.63
N ALA A 336 8.24 13.99 5.42
CA ALA A 336 7.94 15.07 6.34
C ALA A 336 7.38 14.55 7.67
N GLU A 337 6.43 13.61 7.64
CA GLU A 337 5.86 13.02 8.85
C GLU A 337 6.90 12.24 9.67
N LEU A 338 7.82 11.50 9.01
CA LEU A 338 8.93 10.83 9.68
C LEU A 338 9.83 11.82 10.43
N ALA A 339 10.20 12.93 9.77
CA ALA A 339 11.03 13.96 10.39
C ALA A 339 10.32 14.63 11.58
N THR A 340 9.02 14.92 11.44
CA THR A 340 8.18 15.48 12.52
C THR A 340 8.11 14.54 13.72
N ALA A 341 8.03 13.23 13.48
CA ALA A 341 8.03 12.21 14.53
C ALA A 341 9.41 11.98 15.18
N GLY A 342 10.46 12.71 14.78
CA GLY A 342 11.81 12.55 15.33
C GLY A 342 12.56 11.34 14.79
N LEU A 343 12.12 10.76 13.67
CA LEU A 343 12.81 9.69 12.96
C LEU A 343 13.67 10.29 11.84
N THR A 344 14.91 9.84 11.71
CA THR A 344 15.82 10.30 10.64
C THR A 344 15.65 9.38 9.41
N PRO A 345 15.03 9.84 8.31
CA PRO A 345 14.88 9.02 7.12
C PRO A 345 16.20 8.81 6.38
N LEU A 346 16.35 7.64 5.78
CA LEU A 346 17.37 7.31 4.78
C LEU A 346 16.80 7.51 3.36
N PRO A 347 17.65 7.51 2.31
CA PRO A 347 17.17 7.53 0.93
C PRO A 347 16.17 6.40 0.66
N THR A 348 15.06 6.75 0.01
CA THR A 348 13.99 5.84 -0.37
C THR A 348 14.40 4.96 -1.54
N LEU A 349 13.81 3.76 -1.61
CA LEU A 349 14.00 2.84 -2.73
C LEU A 349 12.65 2.52 -3.42
N PRO A 350 12.62 2.18 -4.72
CA PRO A 350 13.75 2.25 -5.64
C PRO A 350 14.19 3.71 -5.90
N PRO A 351 15.47 3.96 -6.28
CA PRO A 351 15.94 5.29 -6.64
C PRO A 351 15.12 5.89 -7.79
N ALA A 352 15.05 7.22 -7.86
CA ALA A 352 14.17 7.92 -8.82
C ALA A 352 14.44 7.62 -10.30
N ASP A 353 15.67 7.24 -10.65
CA ASP A 353 16.11 6.85 -12.00
C ASP A 353 15.85 5.37 -12.33
N HIS A 354 15.43 4.57 -11.35
CA HIS A 354 15.11 3.17 -11.56
C HIS A 354 13.73 3.00 -12.24
N PRO A 355 13.55 2.10 -13.24
CA PRO A 355 12.27 1.93 -13.94
C PRO A 355 11.06 1.67 -13.04
N LEU A 356 11.24 0.90 -11.96
CA LEU A 356 10.17 0.61 -11.00
C LEU A 356 9.75 1.82 -10.16
N ALA A 357 10.53 2.92 -10.14
CA ALA A 357 10.13 4.14 -9.44
C ALA A 357 8.82 4.72 -9.98
N ALA A 358 8.52 4.50 -11.27
CA ALA A 358 7.27 4.91 -11.91
C ALA A 358 6.03 4.25 -11.29
N HIS A 359 6.17 3.05 -10.70
CA HIS A 359 5.09 2.35 -10.00
C HIS A 359 4.57 3.15 -8.79
N GLY A 360 5.41 4.00 -8.22
CA GLY A 360 5.03 4.84 -7.08
C GLY A 360 4.88 4.08 -5.76
N GLN A 361 5.34 2.83 -5.66
CA GLN A 361 5.61 2.20 -4.37
C GLN A 361 7.04 2.49 -3.93
N ARG A 362 7.24 2.63 -2.62
CA ARG A 362 8.52 3.00 -2.01
C ARG A 362 8.79 2.18 -0.76
N LEU A 363 10.05 1.83 -0.56
CA LEU A 363 10.61 1.43 0.72
C LEU A 363 11.16 2.68 1.41
N PHE A 364 10.69 2.89 2.64
CA PHE A 364 11.18 3.89 3.56
C PHE A 364 11.93 3.20 4.69
N VAL A 365 13.06 3.78 5.06
CA VAL A 365 13.82 3.36 6.25
C VAL A 365 14.11 4.61 7.06
N ALA A 366 13.79 4.58 8.34
CA ALA A 366 14.06 5.68 9.24
C ALA A 366 14.62 5.17 10.57
N ARG A 367 15.48 5.97 11.19
CA ARG A 367 16.20 5.60 12.41
C ARG A 367 15.84 6.54 13.56
N LYS A 368 15.57 5.98 14.74
CA LYS A 368 15.51 6.74 16.00
C LYS A 368 16.91 7.11 16.47
N SER A 369 17.10 8.30 17.03
CA SER A 369 18.42 8.72 17.52
C SER A 369 18.95 7.76 18.61
N ARG A 370 20.27 7.52 18.62
CA ARG A 370 20.94 6.71 19.66
C ARG A 370 21.03 7.44 20.99
N THR A 371 20.93 8.77 20.99
CA THR A 371 21.04 9.62 22.17
C THR A 371 19.69 9.99 22.78
N ASP A 372 18.59 9.52 22.20
CA ASP A 372 17.25 9.63 22.80
C ASP A 372 17.15 8.67 23.98
N ALA A 373 17.98 8.87 25.02
CA ALA A 373 17.69 8.30 26.32
C ALA A 373 16.35 8.89 26.75
N SER A 374 15.35 8.03 26.93
CA SER A 374 14.02 8.33 27.42
C SER A 374 14.07 9.41 28.49
N GLY A 375 13.69 10.63 28.11
CA GLY A 375 13.20 11.60 29.07
C GLY A 375 11.85 11.08 29.57
N ALA A 376 11.86 10.38 30.69
CA ALA A 376 10.66 10.08 31.45
C ALA A 376 11.04 9.79 32.91
N PRO A 377 10.24 10.27 33.87
CA PRO A 377 9.88 11.66 34.16
C PRO A 377 10.84 12.33 35.17
#